data_AF-A0A9N9JCV9-F1
#
_entry.id   AF-A0A9N9JCV9-F1
#
_cell.length_a   1.000
_cell.length_b   1.000
_cell.length_c   1.000
_cell.angle_alpha   90.00
_cell.angle_beta   90.00
_cell.angle_gamma   90.00
#
_symmetry.space_group_name_H-M   'P 1'
#
loop_
_entity.id
_entity.type
_entity.pdbx_description
1 polymer ?
#
loop_
_entity_poly.entity_id
_entity_poly.type
_entity_poly.pdbx_seq_one_letter_code
_entity_poly.pdbx_strand_id
1 'polypeptide(L)'
;LELSYPDPHQPFFMETDASEKAVGAILYQIGDKSRDHWKIKEEIKRKDLLREQILAEKDYSKRPLGNIRIIEIGSTALSETQKKWPTTQKEMYAIVHFLEQWRHYIGTQKIHIYSDTTGITA
;
A
#
# COMPACT_ATOMS: atom_id res chain seq x y z
N LEU A 1 2.58 18.24 -0.79
CA LEU A 1 2.21 16.86 -0.44
C LEU A 1 1.09 16.95 0.57
N GLU A 2 -0.12 16.54 0.20
CA GLU A 2 -1.31 16.64 1.07
C GLU A 2 -1.54 15.25 1.68
N LEU A 3 -1.27 15.11 2.99
CA LEU A 3 -1.47 13.85 3.71
C LEU A 3 -2.97 13.62 3.89
N SER A 4 -3.46 12.47 3.44
CA SER A 4 -4.88 12.11 3.55
C SER A 4 -5.11 11.20 4.76
N TYR A 5 -6.22 11.42 5.48
CA TYR A 5 -6.65 10.48 6.51
C TYR A 5 -6.92 9.09 5.89
N PRO A 6 -6.42 8.01 6.51
CA PRO A 6 -6.67 6.65 6.04
C PRO A 6 -8.13 6.26 6.22
N ASP A 7 -8.72 5.62 5.21
CA ASP A 7 -10.06 5.03 5.26
C ASP A 7 -9.93 3.55 5.68
N PRO A 8 -10.39 3.16 6.88
CA PRO A 8 -10.25 1.78 7.37
C PRO A 8 -11.09 0.77 6.61
N HIS A 9 -11.90 1.18 5.62
CA HIS A 9 -12.68 0.28 4.77
C HIS A 9 -12.07 0.08 3.38
N GLN A 10 -10.93 0.70 3.07
CA GLN A 10 -10.22 0.52 1.80
C GLN A 10 -8.92 -0.27 1.98
N PRO A 11 -8.54 -1.13 1.02
CA PRO A 11 -7.28 -1.84 1.08
C PRO A 11 -6.11 -0.85 1.04
N PHE A 12 -5.08 -1.14 1.82
CA PHE A 12 -3.81 -0.40 1.78
C PHE A 12 -2.90 -0.97 0.70
N PHE A 13 -2.07 -0.09 0.14
CA PHE A 13 -1.03 -0.42 -0.81
C PHE A 13 0.30 0.12 -0.29
N MET A 14 1.33 -0.70 -0.36
CA MET A 14 2.69 -0.33 0.01
C MET A 14 3.61 -0.55 -1.17
N GLU A 15 4.37 0.48 -1.53
CA GLU A 15 5.48 0.36 -2.46
C GLU A 15 6.79 0.47 -1.69
N THR A 16 7.69 -0.49 -1.87
CA THR A 16 9.00 -0.50 -1.23
C THR A 16 10.12 -0.45 -2.27
N ASP A 17 11.16 0.31 -1.96
CA ASP A 17 12.41 0.33 -2.73
C ASP A 17 13.61 0.23 -1.77
N ALA A 18 14.66 -0.45 -2.22
CA ALA A 18 15.89 -0.63 -1.46
C ALA A 18 17.09 -0.21 -2.29
N SER A 19 17.82 0.78 -1.78
CA SER A 19 19.10 1.20 -2.34
C SER A 19 20.28 0.59 -1.57
N GLU A 20 21.49 0.86 -2.03
CA GLU A 20 22.71 0.48 -1.31
C GLU A 20 22.81 1.10 0.09
N LYS A 21 22.16 2.24 0.32
CA LYS A 21 22.36 3.08 1.51
C LYS A 21 21.17 3.13 2.45
N ALA A 22 19.96 3.04 1.90
CA ALA A 22 18.71 3.22 2.62
C ALA A 22 17.59 2.44 1.96
N VAL A 23 16.57 2.15 2.74
CA VAL A 23 15.29 1.61 2.27
C VAL A 23 14.21 2.68 2.37
N GLY A 24 13.28 2.66 1.43
CA GLY A 24 12.16 3.59 1.38
C GLY A 24 10.86 2.85 1.15
N ALA A 25 9.76 3.43 1.63
CA ALA A 25 8.44 2.95 1.31
C ALA A 25 7.40 4.06 1.27
N ILE A 26 6.32 3.80 0.54
CA ILE A 26 5.14 4.66 0.46
C ILE A 26 3.91 3.84 0.81
N LEU A 27 3.14 4.30 1.80
CA LEU A 27 1.82 3.76 2.14
C LEU A 27 0.73 4.64 1.53
N TYR A 28 -0.19 4.02 0.80
CA TYR A 28 -1.26 4.75 0.14
C TYR A 28 -2.55 3.93 -0.02
N GLN A 29 -3.64 4.63 -0.34
CA GLN A 29 -4.93 4.04 -0.70
C GLN A 29 -5.38 4.56 -2.06
N ILE A 30 -6.20 3.77 -2.76
CA ILE A 30 -6.85 4.26 -3.98
C ILE A 30 -8.01 5.15 -3.54
N GLY A 31 -7.88 6.45 -3.79
CA GLY A 31 -8.95 7.40 -3.58
C GLY A 31 -10.14 7.07 -4.48
N ASP A 32 -11.33 7.07 -3.91
CA ASP A 32 -12.53 6.99 -4.71
C ASP A 32 -12.62 8.23 -5.62
N LYS A 33 -12.96 8.03 -6.90
CA LYS A 33 -13.28 9.11 -7.83
C LYS A 33 -14.58 9.83 -7.44
N SER A 34 -15.28 9.34 -6.40
CA SER A 34 -16.62 9.75 -5.98
C SER A 34 -16.70 10.95 -5.02
N ARG A 35 -15.69 11.85 -4.98
CA ARG A 35 -15.79 13.08 -4.15
C ARG A 35 -16.93 14.03 -4.58
N ASP A 36 -17.72 13.67 -5.59
CA ASP A 36 -18.93 14.39 -6.06
C ASP A 36 -20.29 13.70 -5.83
N HIS A 37 -20.40 12.58 -5.07
CA HIS A 37 -21.69 11.87 -4.96
C HIS A 37 -22.22 11.71 -3.54
N TRP A 38 -22.85 12.76 -3.01
CA TRP A 38 -23.65 12.74 -1.79
C TRP A 38 -25.09 12.18 -1.96
N LYS A 39 -25.49 11.71 -3.14
CA LYS A 39 -26.89 11.39 -3.45
C LYS A 39 -27.34 9.93 -3.35
N ILE A 40 -26.48 8.95 -3.07
CA ILE A 40 -26.83 7.55 -3.36
C ILE A 40 -26.69 6.63 -2.14
N LYS A 41 -27.53 6.79 -1.11
CA LYS A 41 -27.47 5.93 0.09
C LYS A 41 -28.06 4.52 -0.12
N GLU A 42 -28.97 4.30 -1.07
CA GLU A 42 -29.58 2.97 -1.29
C GLU A 42 -28.82 2.09 -2.30
N GLU A 43 -28.21 2.66 -3.33
CA GLU A 43 -27.45 1.87 -4.32
C GLU A 43 -26.09 1.41 -3.80
N ILE A 44 -25.50 2.12 -2.82
CA ILE A 44 -24.22 1.74 -2.18
C ILE A 44 -24.35 0.38 -1.48
N LYS A 45 -25.48 0.08 -0.85
CA LYS A 45 -25.70 -1.21 -0.18
C LYS A 45 -25.72 -2.39 -1.16
N ARG A 46 -26.19 -2.17 -2.40
CA ARG A 46 -26.16 -3.16 -3.47
C ARG A 46 -24.82 -3.20 -4.19
N LYS A 47 -24.14 -2.05 -4.29
CA LYS A 47 -22.79 -1.96 -4.82
C LYS A 47 -21.77 -2.61 -3.91
N ASP A 48 -21.86 -2.58 -2.58
CA ASP A 48 -20.89 -3.25 -1.71
C ASP A 48 -20.84 -4.78 -1.95
N LEU A 49 -21.97 -5.42 -2.25
CA LEU A 49 -22.03 -6.83 -2.68
C LEU A 49 -21.41 -7.08 -4.07
N LEU A 50 -21.55 -6.14 -5.00
CA LEU A 50 -20.84 -6.17 -6.28
C LEU A 50 -19.39 -5.68 -6.19
N ARG A 51 -19.04 -4.92 -5.15
CA ARG A 51 -17.73 -4.28 -4.96
C ARG A 51 -16.71 -5.35 -4.67
N GLU A 52 -17.05 -6.35 -3.86
CA GLU A 52 -16.22 -7.55 -3.66
C GLU A 52 -15.99 -8.31 -4.98
N GLN A 53 -16.98 -8.42 -5.87
CA GLN A 53 -16.80 -9.05 -7.19
C GLN A 53 -15.95 -8.19 -8.15
N ILE A 54 -16.15 -6.88 -8.17
CA ILE A 54 -15.36 -5.94 -8.97
C ILE A 54 -13.93 -5.80 -8.42
N LEU A 55 -13.74 -5.88 -7.09
CA LEU A 55 -12.44 -5.92 -6.43
C LEU A 55 -11.74 -7.27 -6.70
N ALA A 56 -12.49 -8.38 -6.77
CA ALA A 56 -11.96 -9.68 -7.17
C ALA A 56 -11.57 -9.72 -8.66
N GLU A 57 -12.24 -8.95 -9.52
CA GLU A 57 -11.85 -8.74 -10.92
C GLU A 57 -10.74 -7.69 -11.11
N LYS A 58 -10.46 -6.85 -10.10
CA LYS A 58 -9.34 -5.91 -10.16
C LYS A 58 -8.05 -6.68 -10.00
N ASP A 59 -7.31 -6.77 -11.10
CA ASP A 59 -5.98 -7.33 -11.14
C ASP A 59 -5.00 -6.47 -10.33
N TYR A 60 -4.85 -6.79 -9.05
CA TYR A 60 -3.88 -6.18 -8.15
C TYR A 60 -2.45 -6.74 -8.34
N SER A 61 -2.23 -7.64 -9.32
CA SER A 61 -0.86 -8.04 -9.69
C SER A 61 -0.05 -6.85 -10.23
N LYS A 62 -0.73 -5.79 -10.66
CA LYS A 62 -0.14 -4.56 -11.13
C LYS A 62 -0.54 -3.40 -10.23
N ARG A 63 0.35 -2.42 -10.15
CA ARG A 63 0.10 -1.15 -9.48
C ARG A 63 -1.22 -0.54 -9.98
N PRO A 64 -2.14 -0.16 -9.08
CA PRO A 64 -3.40 0.45 -9.49
C PRO A 64 -3.18 1.83 -10.13
N LEU A 65 -3.68 1.99 -11.37
CA LEU A 65 -3.69 3.28 -12.08
C LEU A 65 -4.92 4.08 -11.63
N GLY A 66 -4.73 5.04 -10.72
CA GLY A 66 -5.84 5.82 -10.16
C GLY A 66 -5.40 7.04 -9.35
N ASN A 67 -6.36 7.71 -8.72
CA ASN A 67 -6.08 8.79 -7.79
C ASN A 67 -5.52 8.20 -6.50
N ILE A 68 -4.20 8.28 -6.30
CA ILE A 68 -3.52 7.72 -5.13
C ILE A 68 -3.58 8.73 -3.98
N ARG A 69 -4.10 8.29 -2.82
CA ARG A 69 -4.05 9.04 -1.57
C ARG A 69 -2.89 8.54 -0.74
N ILE A 70 -1.84 9.36 -0.66
CA ILE A 70 -0.68 9.06 0.18
C ILE A 70 -1.09 9.26 1.63
N ILE A 71 -0.86 8.21 2.44
CA ILE A 71 -1.08 8.23 3.88
C ILE A 71 0.23 8.61 4.56
N GLU A 72 1.32 7.90 4.24
CA GLU A 72 2.62 8.14 4.84
C GLU A 72 3.75 7.73 3.89
N ILE A 73 4.89 8.41 4.01
CA ILE A 73 6.13 8.09 3.32
C ILE A 73 7.20 7.85 4.39
N GLY A 74 7.92 6.74 4.26
CA GLY A 74 8.96 6.33 5.19
C GLY A 74 10.31 6.16 4.49
N SER A 75 11.40 6.51 5.18
CA SER A 75 12.74 6.15 4.75
C SER A 75 13.64 5.87 5.95
N THR A 76 14.42 4.81 5.87
CA THR A 76 15.32 4.37 6.92
C THR A 76 16.70 4.06 6.35
N ALA A 77 17.74 4.67 6.93
CA ALA A 77 19.12 4.39 6.56
C ALA A 77 19.54 2.99 7.03
N LEU A 78 20.25 2.25 6.17
CA LEU A 78 20.78 0.95 6.53
C LEU A 78 22.03 1.10 7.42
N SER A 79 22.15 0.24 8.43
CA SER A 79 23.38 0.11 9.21
C SER A 79 24.53 -0.49 8.39
N GLU A 80 25.77 -0.36 8.86
CA GLU A 80 26.96 -0.90 8.18
C GLU A 80 26.88 -2.40 7.90
N THR A 81 26.20 -3.17 8.77
CA THR A 81 25.95 -4.60 8.56
C THR A 81 24.91 -4.82 7.47
N GLN A 82 23.83 -4.04 7.48
CA GLN A 82 22.73 -4.16 6.52
C GLN A 82 23.11 -3.70 5.11
N LYS A 83 24.03 -2.74 4.99
CA LYS A 83 24.59 -2.31 3.69
C LYS A 83 25.29 -3.45 2.95
N LYS A 84 25.83 -4.44 3.66
CA LYS A 84 26.49 -5.62 3.08
C LYS A 84 25.52 -6.69 2.60
N TRP A 85 24.23 -6.59 2.92
CA TRP A 85 23.24 -7.56 2.49
C TRP A 85 23.00 -7.49 0.97
N PRO A 86 22.69 -8.62 0.32
CA PRO A 86 22.15 -8.64 -1.04
C PRO A 86 20.88 -7.80 -1.16
N THR A 87 20.61 -7.25 -2.34
CA THR A 87 19.43 -6.39 -2.61
C THR A 87 18.12 -7.05 -2.17
N THR A 88 17.93 -8.34 -2.46
CA THR A 88 16.74 -9.11 -2.05
C THR A 88 16.51 -9.09 -0.53
N GLN A 89 17.58 -9.20 0.27
CA GLN A 89 17.46 -9.16 1.73
C GLN A 89 17.14 -7.75 2.25
N LYS A 90 17.69 -6.72 1.61
CA LYS A 90 17.38 -5.32 1.94
C LYS A 90 15.92 -4.99 1.64
N GLU A 91 15.37 -5.50 0.54
CA GLU A 91 13.97 -5.33 0.19
C GLU A 91 13.04 -6.07 1.16
N MET A 92 13.34 -7.32 1.51
CA MET A 92 12.57 -8.05 2.52
C MET A 92 12.59 -7.33 3.88
N TYR A 93 13.75 -6.79 4.26
CA TYR A 93 13.89 -5.97 5.45
C TYR A 93 13.05 -4.68 5.35
N ALA A 94 13.04 -4.00 4.20
CA ALA A 94 12.21 -2.82 3.98
C ALA A 94 10.73 -3.14 4.24
N ILE A 95 10.22 -4.21 3.64
CA ILE A 95 8.84 -4.65 3.80
C ILE A 95 8.50 -4.86 5.27
N VAL A 96 9.29 -5.65 5.99
CA VAL A 96 9.04 -5.95 7.42
C VAL A 96 9.12 -4.68 8.26
N HIS A 97 10.14 -3.85 8.04
CA HIS A 97 10.36 -2.62 8.80
C HIS A 97 9.19 -1.65 8.68
N PHE A 98 8.70 -1.42 7.46
CA PHE A 98 7.60 -0.49 7.22
C PHE A 98 6.23 -1.08 7.59
N LEU A 99 6.03 -2.40 7.50
CA LEU A 99 4.84 -3.06 8.05
C LEU A 99 4.76 -2.91 9.57
N GLU A 100 5.88 -3.04 10.28
CA GLU A 100 5.95 -2.82 11.72
C GLU A 100 5.69 -1.35 12.07
N GLN A 101 6.31 -0.42 11.34
CA GLN A 101 6.12 1.02 11.55
C GLN A 101 4.66 1.42 11.36
N TRP A 102 4.01 0.96 10.30
CA TRP A 102 2.63 1.33 9.93
C TRP A 102 1.57 0.38 10.45
N ARG A 103 1.93 -0.54 11.35
CA ARG A 103 1.00 -1.48 12.00
C ARG A 103 -0.20 -0.76 12.63
N HIS A 104 0.00 0.45 13.13
CA HIS A 104 -1.05 1.25 13.73
C HIS A 104 -2.09 1.81 12.72
N TYR A 105 -1.72 1.94 11.43
CA TYR A 105 -2.66 2.28 10.37
C TYR A 105 -3.33 1.03 9.77
N ILE A 106 -2.55 -0.01 9.51
CA ILE A 106 -2.99 -1.19 8.75
C ILE A 106 -3.88 -2.11 9.62
N GLY A 107 -3.57 -2.22 10.92
CA GLY A 107 -4.33 -3.07 11.83
C GLY A 107 -4.44 -4.52 11.34
N THR A 108 -5.67 -5.00 11.11
CA THR A 108 -5.98 -6.34 10.58
C THR A 108 -6.41 -6.33 9.11
N GLN A 109 -6.18 -5.23 8.40
CA GLN A 109 -6.64 -5.05 7.03
C GLN A 109 -5.73 -5.75 6.02
N LYS A 110 -6.31 -6.14 4.87
CA LYS A 110 -5.54 -6.61 3.73
C LYS A 110 -4.68 -5.48 3.17
N ILE A 111 -3.40 -5.79 2.95
CA ILE A 111 -2.43 -4.89 2.34
C ILE A 111 -1.82 -5.55 1.10
N HIS A 112 -1.68 -4.79 0.03
CA HIS A 112 -0.97 -5.19 -1.17
C HIS A 112 0.42 -4.55 -1.17
N ILE A 113 1.45 -5.36 -1.38
CA ILE A 113 2.83 -4.90 -1.31
C ILE A 113 3.47 -5.07 -2.69
N TYR A 114 4.04 -3.98 -3.21
CA TYR A 114 4.79 -3.95 -4.44
C TYR A 114 6.26 -3.64 -4.10
N SER A 115 7.16 -4.51 -4.52
CA SER A 115 8.60 -4.29 -4.43
C SER A 115 9.22 -4.68 -5.77
N ASP A 116 10.33 -4.03 -6.12
CA ASP A 116 11.06 -4.32 -7.36
C ASP A 116 11.81 -5.67 -7.31
N THR A 117 11.69 -6.41 -6.20
CA THR A 117 12.06 -7.81 -6.12
C THR A 117 11.20 -8.58 -7.08
N THR A 118 11.86 -9.17 -8.06
CA THR A 118 11.26 -10.04 -9.06
C THR A 118 10.57 -11.24 -8.38
N GLY A 119 9.32 -11.07 -7.97
CA GLY A 119 8.42 -12.14 -7.54
C GLY A 119 8.31 -12.41 -6.05
N ILE A 120 7.48 -11.62 -5.34
CA ILE A 120 6.65 -12.15 -4.26
C ILE A 120 5.24 -11.56 -4.38
N THR A 121 4.37 -12.26 -5.12
CA THR A 121 2.92 -12.19 -4.90
C THR A 121 2.62 -13.31 -3.89
N ALA A 122 2.33 -12.96 -2.64
CA ALA A 122 1.89 -13.90 -1.61
C ALA A 122 0.42 -13.66 -1.26
#